data_AF-A0A813E3I8-F1
#
_entry.id   AF-A0A813E3I8-F1
#
_cell.length_a   1.000
_cell.length_b   1.000
_cell.length_c   1.000
_cell.angle_alpha   90.00
_cell.angle_beta   90.00
_cell.angle_gamma   90.00
#
_symmetry.space_group_name_H-M   'P 1'
#
loop_
_entity.id
_entity.type
_entity.pdbx_description
1 polymer ?
#
loop_
_entity_poly.entity_id
_entity_poly.type
_entity_poly.pdbx_seq_one_letter_code
_entity_poly.pdbx_strand_id
1 'polypeptide(L)'
;EWKLKNKGTHGWHIKYYKGLGTSTSAEAKEYFTAIEKHKLDFTWKSKKDGELVDMAFNKARADDRKVWMNNYADGTCVDHSQADLSYEDFVNKELVQYARYDVMRSVPCVMDGLKPTQRKILYGCFKRNLRSDVKVAQLVGYVAEHSAYHHGETSLSGAIIGMAQDFVGSNNINLLVPSGQFGTRMSG
;
A
#
# COMPACT_ATOMS: atom_id res chain seq x y z
N GLU A 1 16.83 -2.82 8.24
CA GLU A 1 18.18 -3.09 8.81
C GLU A 1 18.66 -2.06 9.84
N TRP A 2 18.76 -0.77 9.52
CA TRP A 2 19.32 0.26 10.40
C TRP A 2 18.74 0.23 11.83
N LYS A 3 17.42 0.13 11.98
CA LYS A 3 16.74 0.05 13.28
C LYS A 3 17.18 -1.16 14.12
N LEU A 4 17.40 -2.32 13.49
CA LEU A 4 17.86 -3.53 14.18
C LEU A 4 19.32 -3.40 14.62
N LYS A 5 20.17 -2.86 13.73
CA LYS A 5 21.60 -2.63 13.99
C LYS A 5 21.82 -1.61 15.13
N ASN A 6 20.94 -0.62 15.28
CA ASN A 6 21.05 0.46 16.27
C ASN A 6 20.19 0.25 17.53
N LYS A 7 19.79 -1.00 17.84
CA LYS A 7 19.00 -1.36 19.05
C LYS A 7 17.71 -0.52 19.21
N GLY A 8 17.05 -0.21 18.10
CA GLY A 8 15.79 0.54 18.08
C GLY A 8 15.95 1.95 17.54
N THR A 9 15.14 2.87 18.07
CA THR A 9 14.98 4.24 17.55
C THR A 9 15.03 5.27 18.68
N HIS A 10 15.53 4.87 19.85
CA HIS A 10 15.58 5.74 21.01
C HIS A 10 16.50 6.93 20.74
N GLY A 11 16.03 8.15 21.03
CA GLY A 11 16.75 9.40 20.73
C GLY A 11 16.62 9.89 19.28
N TRP A 12 15.96 9.13 18.39
CA TRP A 12 15.74 9.53 17.00
C TRP A 12 14.28 9.90 16.73
N HIS A 13 14.07 11.04 16.08
CA HIS A 13 12.76 11.39 15.53
C HIS A 13 12.65 10.85 14.09
N ILE A 14 11.71 9.93 13.85
CA ILE A 14 11.54 9.30 12.53
C ILE A 14 10.38 9.95 11.80
N LYS A 15 10.64 10.44 10.59
CA LYS A 15 9.63 10.98 9.69
C LYS A 15 9.49 10.08 8.47
N TYR A 16 8.26 9.73 8.12
CA TYR A 16 7.95 8.91 6.94
C TYR A 16 7.63 9.80 5.74
N TYR A 17 8.41 9.65 4.66
CA TYR A 17 8.25 10.39 3.41
C TYR A 17 7.50 9.51 2.40
N LYS A 18 6.18 9.63 2.36
CA LYS A 18 5.34 8.84 1.45
C LYS A 18 5.24 9.45 0.06
N GLY A 19 4.98 10.76 0.01
CA GLY A 19 4.77 11.49 -1.23
C GLY A 19 5.84 12.54 -1.41
N LEU A 20 6.10 12.92 -2.66
CA LEU A 20 7.08 13.96 -2.99
C LEU A 20 6.74 15.30 -2.30
N GLY A 21 5.46 15.60 -2.09
CA GLY A 21 5.01 16.80 -1.38
C GLY A 21 5.26 16.80 0.13
N THR A 22 5.77 15.71 0.72
CA THR A 22 6.21 15.69 2.12
C THR A 22 7.56 16.42 2.29
N SER A 23 8.35 16.49 1.23
CA SER A 23 9.61 17.23 1.17
C SER A 23 9.35 18.73 1.07
N THR A 24 10.07 19.49 1.88
CA THR A 24 10.06 20.96 1.85
C THR A 24 10.81 21.49 0.64
N SER A 25 10.57 22.75 0.29
CA SER A 25 11.33 23.42 -0.79
C SER A 25 12.82 23.55 -0.49
N ALA A 26 13.21 23.59 0.79
CA ALA A 26 14.61 23.61 1.20
C ALA A 26 15.28 22.25 0.91
N GLU A 27 14.67 21.15 1.37
CA GLU A 27 15.13 19.79 1.07
C GLU A 27 15.18 19.54 -0.45
N ALA A 28 14.19 20.02 -1.20
CA ALA A 28 14.20 19.91 -2.65
C ALA A 28 15.44 20.58 -3.28
N LYS A 29 15.80 21.79 -2.85
CA LYS A 29 17.01 22.48 -3.33
C LYS A 29 18.28 21.68 -2.99
N GLU A 30 18.33 21.04 -1.83
CA GLU A 30 19.44 20.15 -1.46
C GLU A 30 19.52 18.93 -2.40
N TYR A 31 18.37 18.30 -2.72
CA TYR A 31 18.33 17.18 -3.66
C TYR A 31 18.84 17.57 -5.05
N PHE A 32 18.40 18.71 -5.58
CA PHE A 32 18.83 19.20 -6.90
C PHE A 32 20.28 19.69 -6.91
N THR A 33 20.80 20.19 -5.78
CA THR A 33 22.24 20.54 -5.68
C THR A 33 23.11 19.28 -5.77
N ALA A 34 22.64 18.17 -5.22
CA ALA A 34 23.28 16.87 -5.31
C ALA A 34 22.56 15.94 -6.30
N ILE A 35 22.17 16.45 -7.48
CA ILE A 35 21.33 15.72 -8.43
C ILE A 35 21.93 14.38 -8.84
N GLU A 36 23.26 14.30 -9.00
CA GLU A 36 23.97 13.07 -9.36
C GLU A 36 23.85 11.97 -8.30
N LYS A 37 23.53 12.30 -7.04
CA LYS A 37 23.24 11.31 -5.98
C LYS A 37 21.77 10.88 -5.94
N HIS A 38 20.88 11.66 -6.55
CA HIS A 38 19.44 11.42 -6.56
C HIS A 38 18.92 11.00 -7.95
N LYS A 39 19.84 10.79 -8.90
CA LYS A 39 19.59 10.36 -10.27
C LYS A 39 20.05 8.91 -10.41
N LEU A 40 19.18 8.09 -10.99
CA LEU A 40 19.44 6.71 -11.36
C LEU A 40 19.20 6.58 -12.86
N ASP A 41 20.23 6.24 -13.62
CA ASP A 41 20.16 6.06 -15.06
C ASP A 41 19.74 4.62 -15.40
N PHE A 42 18.65 4.47 -16.17
CA PHE A 42 18.15 3.15 -16.54
C PHE A 42 18.95 2.56 -17.69
N THR A 43 19.49 1.36 -17.50
CA THR A 43 20.31 0.66 -18.50
C THR A 43 19.58 -0.53 -19.11
N TRP A 44 19.54 -0.56 -20.45
CA TRP A 44 19.10 -1.71 -21.23
C TRP A 44 20.31 -2.58 -21.55
N LYS A 45 20.35 -3.79 -20.98
CA LYS A 45 21.47 -4.73 -21.11
C LYS A 45 21.22 -5.75 -22.21
N SER A 46 19.98 -6.22 -22.39
CA SER A 46 19.69 -7.27 -23.38
C SER A 46 18.22 -7.39 -23.73
N LYS A 47 17.88 -8.25 -24.70
CA LYS A 47 16.48 -8.60 -25.03
C LYS A 47 15.68 -9.13 -23.83
N LYS A 48 16.35 -9.69 -22.82
CA LYS A 48 15.72 -10.16 -21.57
C LYS A 48 15.00 -9.04 -20.82
N ASP A 49 15.49 -7.81 -20.91
CA ASP A 49 14.83 -6.65 -20.30
C ASP A 49 13.44 -6.44 -20.91
N GLY A 50 13.33 -6.58 -22.23
CA GLY A 50 12.06 -6.51 -22.95
C GLY A 50 11.09 -7.62 -22.57
N GLU A 51 11.59 -8.86 -22.42
CA GLU A 51 10.78 -9.99 -21.97
C GLU A 51 10.25 -9.81 -20.55
N LEU A 52 11.03 -9.20 -19.66
CA LEU A 52 10.61 -8.90 -18.30
C LEU A 52 9.55 -7.79 -18.26
N VAL A 53 9.69 -6.77 -19.09
CA VAL A 53 8.68 -5.72 -19.26
C VAL A 53 7.39 -6.31 -19.84
N ASP A 54 7.49 -7.16 -20.87
CA ASP A 54 6.34 -7.85 -21.44
C ASP A 54 5.64 -8.74 -20.38
N MET A 55 6.38 -9.56 -19.64
CA MET A 55 5.83 -10.37 -18.54
C MET A 55 5.09 -9.50 -17.50
N ALA A 56 5.64 -8.34 -17.14
CA ALA A 56 5.06 -7.44 -16.15
C ALA A 56 3.74 -6.79 -16.60
N PHE A 57 3.62 -6.39 -17.87
CA PHE A 57 2.51 -5.54 -18.33
C PHE A 57 1.56 -6.20 -19.34
N ASN A 58 1.96 -7.32 -19.97
CA ASN A 58 1.12 -8.03 -20.92
C ASN A 58 -0.04 -8.74 -20.22
N LYS A 59 -1.26 -8.44 -20.63
CA LYS A 59 -2.49 -9.00 -20.05
C LYS A 59 -2.55 -10.52 -20.17
N ALA A 60 -1.97 -11.09 -21.23
CA ALA A 60 -1.98 -12.53 -21.48
C ALA A 60 -1.05 -13.32 -20.54
N ARG A 61 -0.12 -12.65 -19.85
CA ARG A 61 0.94 -13.29 -19.04
C ARG A 61 0.64 -13.30 -17.54
N ALA A 62 -0.64 -13.44 -17.19
CA ALA A 62 -1.06 -13.43 -15.79
C ALA A 62 -0.48 -14.60 -14.98
N ASP A 63 -0.35 -15.79 -15.57
CA ASP A 63 0.21 -16.96 -14.89
C ASP A 63 1.72 -16.85 -14.68
N ASP A 64 2.45 -16.31 -15.65
CA ASP A 64 3.88 -16.00 -15.51
C ASP A 64 4.13 -15.06 -14.32
N ARG A 65 3.28 -14.04 -14.15
CA ARG A 65 3.37 -13.13 -12.99
C ARG A 65 3.16 -13.84 -11.66
N LYS A 66 2.32 -14.88 -11.59
CA LYS A 66 2.14 -15.67 -10.36
C LYS A 66 3.44 -16.37 -9.98
N VAL A 67 4.08 -17.04 -10.95
CA VAL A 67 5.36 -17.73 -10.75
C VAL A 67 6.45 -16.73 -10.35
N TRP A 68 6.53 -15.61 -11.07
CA TRP A 68 7.47 -14.53 -10.80
C TRP A 68 7.33 -13.94 -9.38
N MET A 69 6.11 -13.60 -8.95
CA MET A 69 5.86 -13.08 -7.61
C MET A 69 6.17 -14.11 -6.50
N ASN A 70 5.93 -15.40 -6.76
CA ASN A 70 6.21 -16.47 -5.80
C ASN A 70 7.70 -16.77 -5.65
N ASN A 71 8.49 -16.51 -6.68
CA ASN A 71 9.95 -16.70 -6.65
C ASN A 71 10.70 -15.53 -5.98
N TYR A 72 10.00 -14.48 -5.55
CA TYR A 72 10.61 -13.36 -4.86
C TYR A 72 11.12 -13.78 -3.47
N ALA A 73 12.40 -13.50 -3.20
CA ALA A 73 12.99 -13.67 -1.87
C ALA A 73 12.82 -12.40 -1.03
N ASP A 74 12.27 -12.54 0.17
CA ASP A 74 12.11 -11.41 1.10
C ASP A 74 13.47 -10.76 1.41
N GLY A 75 13.50 -9.42 1.38
CA GLY A 75 14.73 -8.64 1.52
C GLY A 75 15.38 -8.25 0.19
N THR A 76 14.92 -8.80 -0.93
CA THR A 76 15.37 -8.36 -2.25
C THR A 76 14.86 -6.94 -2.54
N CYS A 77 15.78 -5.98 -2.68
CA CYS A 77 15.49 -4.60 -3.04
C CYS A 77 16.56 -4.02 -3.97
N VAL A 78 16.23 -2.90 -4.62
CA VAL A 78 17.20 -2.12 -5.41
C VAL A 78 18.14 -1.38 -4.47
N ASP A 79 19.44 -1.45 -4.79
CA ASP A 79 20.46 -0.61 -4.16
C ASP A 79 20.44 0.78 -4.82
N HIS A 80 19.85 1.74 -4.11
CA HIS A 80 19.69 3.11 -4.60
C HIS A 80 20.97 3.97 -4.44
N SER A 81 22.08 3.39 -3.98
CA SER A 81 23.37 4.09 -3.90
C SER A 81 24.16 4.05 -5.21
N GLN A 82 23.73 3.22 -6.16
CA GLN A 82 24.36 3.07 -7.47
C GLN A 82 23.92 4.19 -8.42
N ALA A 83 24.69 4.45 -9.47
CA ALA A 83 24.33 5.44 -10.50
C ALA A 83 23.41 4.85 -11.57
N ASP A 84 23.54 3.56 -11.85
CA ASP A 84 22.82 2.87 -12.91
C ASP A 84 21.88 1.80 -12.35
N LEU A 85 20.69 1.66 -12.94
CA LEU A 85 19.72 0.63 -12.62
C LEU A 85 19.34 -0.14 -13.88
N SER A 86 19.51 -1.46 -13.88
CA SER A 86 19.05 -2.27 -15.02
C SER A 86 17.54 -2.50 -14.97
N TYR A 87 16.90 -2.63 -16.13
CA TYR A 87 15.48 -3.00 -16.19
C TYR A 87 15.20 -4.34 -15.51
N GLU A 88 16.10 -5.32 -15.67
CA GLU A 88 16.01 -6.58 -14.95
C GLU A 88 15.96 -6.39 -13.42
N ASP A 89 16.85 -5.58 -12.86
CA ASP A 89 16.88 -5.31 -11.43
C ASP A 89 15.64 -4.52 -10.99
N PHE A 90 15.23 -3.51 -11.74
CA PHE A 90 14.01 -2.75 -11.44
C PHE A 90 12.78 -3.66 -11.38
N VAL A 91 12.57 -4.49 -12.42
CA VAL A 91 11.42 -5.40 -12.47
C VAL A 91 11.49 -6.39 -11.30
N ASN A 92 12.60 -7.10 -11.16
CA ASN A 92 12.70 -8.22 -10.22
C ASN A 92 13.02 -7.83 -8.77
N LYS A 93 13.40 -6.58 -8.50
CA LYS A 93 13.76 -6.14 -7.14
C LYS A 93 12.90 -5.00 -6.63
N GLU A 94 12.21 -4.24 -7.48
CA GLU A 94 11.36 -3.12 -7.05
C GLU A 94 9.90 -3.30 -7.48
N LEU A 95 9.63 -3.51 -8.78
CA LEU A 95 8.26 -3.67 -9.29
C LEU A 95 7.56 -4.89 -8.68
N VAL A 96 8.29 -5.99 -8.47
CA VAL A 96 7.75 -7.19 -7.81
C VAL A 96 7.25 -6.91 -6.39
N GLN A 97 7.87 -5.97 -5.66
CA GLN A 97 7.42 -5.60 -4.31
C GLN A 97 6.05 -4.93 -4.38
N TYR A 98 5.86 -4.04 -5.35
CA TYR A 98 4.56 -3.43 -5.62
C TYR A 98 3.52 -4.49 -6.00
N ALA A 99 3.86 -5.40 -6.92
CA ALA A 99 2.94 -6.45 -7.38
C ALA A 99 2.48 -7.37 -6.22
N ARG A 100 3.42 -7.83 -5.38
CA ARG A 100 3.10 -8.61 -4.17
C ARG A 100 2.25 -7.81 -3.17
N TYR A 101 2.58 -6.54 -2.98
CA TYR A 101 1.83 -5.67 -2.09
C TYR A 101 0.38 -5.44 -2.59
N ASP A 102 0.20 -5.34 -3.90
CA ASP A 102 -1.14 -5.21 -4.49
C ASP A 102 -2.00 -6.45 -4.24
N VAL A 103 -1.43 -7.66 -4.38
CA VAL A 103 -2.13 -8.90 -3.98
C VAL A 103 -2.47 -8.88 -2.49
N MET A 104 -1.50 -8.54 -1.63
CA MET A 104 -1.67 -8.52 -0.18
C MET A 104 -2.79 -7.57 0.27
N ARG A 105 -2.95 -6.43 -0.38
CA ARG A 105 -4.00 -5.46 -0.03
C ARG A 105 -5.35 -5.76 -0.70
N SER A 106 -5.34 -6.48 -1.82
CA SER A 106 -6.53 -6.73 -2.64
C SER A 106 -7.23 -8.05 -2.31
N VAL A 107 -6.51 -9.07 -1.85
CA VAL A 107 -7.02 -10.40 -1.51
C VAL A 107 -7.18 -10.53 0.02
N PRO A 108 -8.34 -10.99 0.53
CA PRO A 108 -8.56 -11.17 1.96
C PRO A 108 -7.76 -12.33 2.56
N CYS A 109 -7.55 -12.29 3.88
CA CYS A 109 -7.01 -13.43 4.61
C CYS A 109 -8.09 -14.50 4.81
N VAL A 110 -7.71 -15.78 4.72
CA VAL A 110 -8.63 -16.91 4.92
C VAL A 110 -9.22 -16.97 6.34
N MET A 111 -8.48 -16.50 7.34
CA MET A 111 -8.87 -16.64 8.75
C MET A 111 -10.04 -15.73 9.16
N ASP A 112 -10.09 -14.52 8.59
CA ASP A 112 -11.09 -13.50 8.95
C ASP A 112 -11.92 -13.02 7.76
N GLY A 113 -11.53 -13.37 6.53
CA GLY A 113 -12.19 -12.88 5.31
C GLY A 113 -11.92 -11.39 5.02
N LEU A 114 -10.97 -10.75 5.72
CA LEU A 114 -10.75 -9.30 5.64
C LEU A 114 -9.48 -8.95 4.86
N LYS A 115 -9.60 -7.90 4.05
CA LYS A 115 -8.45 -7.17 3.50
C LYS A 115 -7.76 -6.35 4.59
N PRO A 116 -6.47 -6.00 4.46
CA PRO A 116 -5.76 -5.19 5.45
C PRO A 116 -6.47 -3.87 5.82
N THR A 117 -7.09 -3.19 4.84
CA THR A 117 -7.88 -1.96 5.09
C THR A 117 -9.05 -2.21 6.03
N GLN A 118 -9.83 -3.27 5.79
CA GLN A 118 -11.00 -3.63 6.61
C GLN A 118 -10.57 -4.03 8.03
N ARG A 119 -9.46 -4.77 8.16
CA ARG A 119 -8.89 -5.12 9.46
C ARG A 119 -8.43 -3.89 10.24
N LYS A 120 -7.82 -2.90 9.58
CA LYS A 120 -7.44 -1.61 10.20
C LYS A 120 -8.67 -0.83 10.69
N ILE A 121 -9.76 -0.84 9.93
CA ILE A 121 -11.04 -0.23 10.34
C ILE A 121 -11.55 -0.89 11.63
N LEU A 122 -11.69 -2.22 11.65
CA LEU A 122 -12.17 -2.92 12.86
C LEU A 122 -11.24 -2.73 14.04
N TYR A 123 -9.92 -2.80 13.83
CA TYR A 123 -8.95 -2.48 14.87
C TYR A 123 -9.19 -1.09 15.45
N GLY A 124 -9.40 -0.07 14.61
CA GLY A 124 -9.73 1.28 15.06
C GLY A 124 -11.03 1.33 15.86
N CYS A 125 -12.09 0.66 15.40
CA CYS A 125 -13.37 0.55 16.10
C CYS A 125 -13.21 -0.11 17.49
N PHE A 126 -12.46 -1.21 17.58
CA PHE A 126 -12.19 -1.89 18.85
C PHE A 126 -11.33 -1.03 19.78
N LYS A 127 -10.27 -0.40 19.26
CA LYS A 127 -9.35 0.43 20.05
C LYS A 127 -10.06 1.60 20.74
N ARG A 128 -11.02 2.22 20.07
CA ARG A 128 -11.84 3.31 20.65
C ARG A 128 -13.08 2.83 21.40
N ASN A 129 -13.32 1.51 21.48
CA ASN A 129 -14.54 0.91 22.00
C ASN A 129 -15.80 1.56 21.40
N LEU A 130 -15.91 1.54 20.07
CA LEU A 130 -17.00 2.19 19.34
C LEU A 130 -18.33 1.50 19.64
N ARG A 131 -19.12 2.10 20.54
CA ARG A 131 -20.47 1.63 20.93
C ARG A 131 -21.59 2.60 20.56
N SER A 132 -21.24 3.86 20.33
CA SER A 132 -22.15 4.92 19.93
C SER A 132 -21.84 5.35 18.50
N ASP A 133 -22.84 5.91 17.83
CA ASP A 133 -22.71 6.40 16.47
C ASP A 133 -21.60 7.46 16.33
N VAL A 134 -20.89 7.39 15.20
CA VAL A 134 -19.85 8.33 14.82
C VAL A 134 -19.97 8.62 13.32
N LYS A 135 -19.72 9.86 12.90
CA LYS A 135 -19.71 10.19 11.48
C LYS A 135 -18.58 9.44 10.79
N VAL A 136 -18.84 8.90 9.59
CA VAL A 136 -17.84 8.16 8.79
C VAL A 136 -16.56 8.97 8.62
N ALA A 137 -16.65 10.27 8.30
CA ALA A 137 -15.49 11.15 8.16
C ALA A 137 -14.61 11.22 9.44
N GLN A 138 -15.22 11.23 10.62
CA GLN A 138 -14.48 11.21 11.90
C GLN A 138 -13.84 9.84 12.15
N LEU A 139 -14.52 8.75 11.78
CA LEU A 139 -13.96 7.41 11.89
C LEU A 139 -12.78 7.20 10.93
N VAL A 140 -12.87 7.72 9.70
CA VAL A 140 -11.79 7.73 8.71
C VAL A 140 -10.53 8.38 9.28
N GLY A 141 -10.64 9.61 9.81
CA GLY A 141 -9.50 10.31 10.41
C GLY A 141 -8.89 9.53 11.58
N TYR A 142 -9.74 9.00 12.47
CA TYR A 142 -9.29 8.20 13.61
C TYR A 142 -8.52 6.94 13.18
N VAL A 143 -9.09 6.16 12.25
CA VAL A 143 -8.46 4.93 11.74
C VAL A 143 -7.17 5.27 11.01
N ALA A 144 -7.14 6.35 10.21
CA ALA A 144 -5.96 6.74 9.46
C ALA A 144 -4.77 7.03 10.38
N GLU A 145 -5.00 7.81 11.42
CA GLU A 145 -4.01 8.17 12.45
C GLU A 145 -3.56 6.96 13.26
N HIS A 146 -4.50 6.16 13.78
CA HIS A 146 -4.21 5.15 14.79
C HIS A 146 -3.79 3.79 14.23
N SER A 147 -3.95 3.57 12.93
CA SER A 147 -3.62 2.29 12.27
C SER A 147 -2.46 2.39 11.28
N ALA A 148 -1.86 3.57 11.10
CA ALA A 148 -0.88 3.84 10.04
C ALA A 148 -1.43 3.43 8.67
N TYR A 149 -2.57 4.02 8.29
CA TYR A 149 -3.14 3.82 6.97
C TYR A 149 -2.60 4.86 6.01
N HIS A 150 -2.15 4.42 4.84
CA HIS A 150 -1.41 5.27 3.93
C HIS A 150 -2.08 5.47 2.57
N HIS A 151 -3.24 4.87 2.27
CA HIS A 151 -3.78 4.88 0.89
C HIS A 151 -4.84 5.97 0.62
N GLY A 152 -4.93 6.98 1.48
CA GLY A 152 -5.84 8.10 1.32
C GLY A 152 -7.25 7.86 1.88
N GLU A 153 -7.84 8.93 2.40
CA GLU A 153 -9.09 8.88 3.17
C GLU A 153 -10.30 8.43 2.35
N THR A 154 -10.35 8.76 1.05
CA THR A 154 -11.45 8.36 0.15
C THR A 154 -11.62 6.85 0.09
N SER A 155 -10.52 6.10 -0.10
CA SER A 155 -10.56 4.64 -0.14
C SER A 155 -10.99 4.04 1.21
N LEU A 156 -10.58 4.69 2.31
CA LEU A 156 -10.95 4.24 3.66
C LEU A 156 -12.44 4.48 3.93
N SER A 157 -12.97 5.65 3.52
CA SER A 157 -14.39 5.97 3.60
C SER A 157 -15.24 4.97 2.83
N GLY A 158 -14.87 4.68 1.58
CA GLY A 158 -15.56 3.67 0.76
C GLY A 158 -15.54 2.27 1.39
N ALA A 159 -14.42 1.88 2.01
CA ALA A 159 -14.33 0.61 2.72
C ALA A 159 -15.23 0.57 3.97
N ILE A 160 -15.31 1.65 4.76
CA ILE A 160 -16.22 1.73 5.92
C ILE A 160 -17.66 1.61 5.46
N ILE A 161 -18.05 2.34 4.41
CA ILE A 161 -19.40 2.28 3.85
C ILE A 161 -19.72 0.85 3.41
N GLY A 162 -18.84 0.22 2.63
CA GLY A 162 -19.04 -1.17 2.17
C GLY A 162 -19.14 -2.20 3.30
N MET A 163 -18.44 -1.99 4.42
CA MET A 163 -18.55 -2.87 5.60
C MET A 163 -19.86 -2.69 6.39
N ALA A 164 -20.55 -1.56 6.20
CA ALA A 164 -21.79 -1.25 6.90
C ALA A 164 -23.06 -1.59 6.08
N GLN A 165 -22.95 -1.66 4.75
CA GLN A 165 -24.06 -1.95 3.84
C GLN A 165 -24.81 -3.24 4.20
N ASP A 166 -26.15 -3.17 4.19
CA ASP A 166 -27.08 -4.22 4.63
C ASP A 166 -28.20 -4.54 3.61
N PHE A 167 -28.17 -3.95 2.41
CA PHE A 167 -29.15 -4.25 1.37
C PHE A 167 -28.93 -5.65 0.76
N VAL A 168 -29.96 -6.21 0.13
CA VAL A 168 -29.92 -7.53 -0.52
C VAL A 168 -28.81 -7.59 -1.59
N GLY A 169 -27.84 -8.48 -1.41
CA GLY A 169 -26.68 -8.63 -2.29
C GLY A 169 -25.37 -8.04 -1.74
N SER A 170 -25.41 -7.37 -0.58
CA SER A 170 -24.22 -6.89 0.14
C SER A 170 -23.69 -7.92 1.14
N ASN A 171 -23.57 -7.54 2.42
CA ASN A 171 -23.06 -8.38 3.48
C ASN A 171 -24.20 -9.23 4.07
N ASN A 172 -24.02 -10.55 4.17
CA ASN A 172 -24.93 -11.39 4.93
C ASN A 172 -24.97 -11.00 6.42
N ILE A 173 -23.83 -10.55 6.94
CA ILE A 173 -23.67 -9.97 8.28
C ILE A 173 -22.73 -8.77 8.14
N ASN A 174 -23.28 -7.56 8.24
CA ASN A 174 -22.52 -6.32 8.27
C ASN A 174 -21.82 -6.15 9.62
N LEU A 175 -20.53 -5.84 9.61
CA LEU A 175 -19.72 -5.69 10.83
C LEU A 175 -19.85 -4.29 11.44
N LEU A 176 -20.40 -3.34 10.67
CA LEU A 176 -20.72 -1.99 11.09
C LEU A 176 -22.21 -1.72 10.80
N VAL A 177 -22.84 -0.87 11.60
CA VAL A 177 -24.26 -0.54 11.41
C VAL A 177 -24.39 0.66 10.45
N PRO A 178 -25.26 0.60 9.43
CA PRO A 178 -25.49 1.69 8.50
C PRO A 178 -26.41 2.75 9.13
N SER A 179 -25.88 3.59 10.03
CA SER A 179 -26.63 4.70 10.63
C SER A 179 -26.72 5.90 9.67
N GLY A 180 -27.65 5.83 8.72
CA GLY A 180 -27.88 6.84 7.68
C GLY A 180 -28.06 6.23 6.29
N GLN A 181 -27.77 7.00 5.24
CA GLN A 181 -27.84 6.50 3.85
C GLN A 181 -26.49 5.93 3.41
N PHE A 182 -26.39 4.60 3.38
CA PHE A 182 -25.18 3.85 3.02
C PHE A 182 -25.26 3.16 1.65
N GLY A 183 -26.28 3.50 0.86
CA GLY A 183 -26.55 2.90 -0.43
C GLY A 183 -27.75 1.96 -0.38
N THR A 184 -28.26 1.62 -1.55
CA THR A 184 -29.39 0.70 -1.70
C THR A 184 -29.14 -0.21 -2.88
N ARG A 185 -29.84 -1.33 -2.91
CA ARG A 185 -29.82 -2.30 -4.02
C ARG A 185 -30.05 -1.74 -5.43
N MET A 186 -30.54 -0.50 -5.57
CA MET A 186 -30.76 0.12 -6.88
C MET A 186 -29.45 0.42 -7.62
N SER A 187 -28.34 0.57 -6.92
CA SER A 187 -27.06 1.01 -7.51
C SER A 187 -25.85 0.25 -6.96
N GLY A 188 -26.07 -0.98 -6.52
CA GLY A 188 -25.08 -1.81 -5.83
C GLY A 188 -25.61 -2.04 -4.46
#